data_AF-A0A927YA03-F1
#
_entry.id   AF-A0A927YA03-F1
#
_cell.length_a   1.000
_cell.length_b   1.000
_cell.length_c   1.000
_cell.angle_alpha   90.00
_cell.angle_beta   90.00
_cell.angle_gamma   90.00
#
_symmetry.space_group_name_H-M   'P 1'
#
loop_
_entity.id
_entity.type
_entity.pdbx_description
1 polymer ?
#
loop_
_entity_poly.entity_id
_entity_poly.type
_entity_poly.pdbx_seq_one_letter_code
_entity_poly.pdbx_strand_id
1 'polypeptide(L)'
;MKRTKSNLIFLVCYLAYTSIYIGRLNFSMASPGLKESFVLTQEQVGMIGSVFFVVYALGRVVNGYIGDRVSPWIMMSLGLLIAGASNLLIGFLPPFIGILLLWGSNAYAQSMLWSSLTRTVSEIYEYEKAKKMMSYMISSVAAGNILAILVCTGIIGSLGLSFAFIVPGAILLVFCLAVLLTVSRVKCKPVQSNHLPMKELVKDKRIHSVALPTLFHGMIKDNISLWMTLFFMAQYNIDLEASAYFILLIPVVGLAGRMAYPFICRFYKEREYKIASHGFLVCIVAALLLLIKVPPIVAMIALSLIYAAVSIINGVFLSAFPLQFAATGNQASVSGIMDFFNYFGAAVGSLVFGFITEHFGYSSMFLTYALVSVISVIIIERKVIKKAN
;
A
#
# COMPACT_ATOMS: atom_id res chain seq x y z
N MET A 1 -13.85 20.56 22.12
CA MET A 1 -14.84 19.92 21.22
C MET A 1 -15.54 18.80 22.00
N LYS A 2 -16.89 18.71 22.03
CA LYS A 2 -17.61 17.66 22.80
C LYS A 2 -17.14 16.26 22.36
N ARG A 3 -16.85 15.36 23.31
CA ARG A 3 -16.26 14.01 23.10
C ARG A 3 -16.94 13.18 22.00
N THR A 4 -18.25 13.30 21.85
CA THR A 4 -19.06 12.64 20.81
C THR A 4 -18.72 13.09 19.39
N LYS A 5 -18.36 14.38 19.20
CA LYS A 5 -17.96 14.92 17.89
C LYS A 5 -16.58 14.41 17.46
N SER A 6 -15.63 14.27 18.38
CA SER A 6 -14.28 13.73 18.06
C SER A 6 -14.35 12.27 17.61
N ASN A 7 -15.17 11.45 18.26
CA ASN A 7 -15.33 10.04 17.89
C ASN A 7 -15.97 9.89 16.50
N LEU A 8 -16.99 10.70 16.19
CA LEU A 8 -17.63 10.71 14.86
C LEU A 8 -16.64 11.13 13.77
N ILE A 9 -15.86 12.19 13.99
CA ILE A 9 -14.84 12.63 13.03
C ILE A 9 -13.82 11.52 12.79
N PHE A 10 -13.35 10.87 13.85
CA PHE A 10 -12.43 9.74 13.71
C PHE A 10 -13.04 8.58 12.92
N LEU A 11 -14.30 8.24 13.17
CA LEU A 11 -14.99 7.18 12.44
C LEU A 11 -15.12 7.52 10.95
N VAL A 12 -15.46 8.76 10.61
CA VAL A 12 -15.51 9.22 9.21
C VAL A 12 -14.12 9.14 8.57
N CYS A 13 -13.07 9.59 9.25
CA CYS A 13 -11.70 9.45 8.77
C CYS A 13 -11.32 7.99 8.53
N TYR A 14 -11.64 7.10 9.50
CA TYR A 14 -11.38 5.67 9.40
C TYR A 14 -12.06 5.06 8.18
N LEU A 15 -13.36 5.28 8.03
CA LEU A 15 -14.15 4.72 6.93
C LEU A 15 -13.77 5.33 5.57
N ALA A 16 -13.46 6.62 5.51
CA ALA A 16 -12.96 7.26 4.30
C ALA A 16 -11.64 6.62 3.85
N TYR A 17 -10.70 6.35 4.77
CA TYR A 17 -9.46 5.68 4.41
C TYR A 17 -9.67 4.20 4.03
N THR A 18 -10.56 3.49 4.72
CA THR A 18 -11.02 2.15 4.33
C THR A 18 -11.59 2.13 2.91
N SER A 19 -12.44 3.09 2.56
CA SER A 19 -13.08 3.17 1.23
C SER A 19 -12.09 3.37 0.08
N ILE A 20 -10.95 4.02 0.34
CA ILE A 20 -9.90 4.19 -0.66
C ILE A 20 -9.30 2.86 -1.10
N TYR A 21 -9.19 1.89 -0.21
CA TYR A 21 -8.70 0.56 -0.57
C TYR A 21 -9.71 -0.19 -1.44
N ILE A 22 -11.01 0.10 -1.30
CA ILE A 22 -12.05 -0.41 -2.22
C ILE A 22 -11.83 0.16 -3.63
N GLY A 23 -11.67 1.48 -3.77
CA GLY A 23 -11.33 2.13 -5.05
C GLY A 23 -9.88 2.00 -5.52
N ARG A 24 -9.12 1.07 -4.91
CA ARG A 24 -7.74 0.72 -5.28
C ARG A 24 -7.62 -0.75 -5.67
N LEU A 25 -8.11 -1.66 -4.83
CA LEU A 25 -8.05 -3.09 -5.10
C LEU A 25 -9.08 -3.54 -6.14
N ASN A 26 -10.12 -2.75 -6.38
CA ASN A 26 -11.09 -3.05 -7.44
C ASN A 26 -10.45 -3.28 -8.80
N PHE A 27 -9.39 -2.54 -9.17
CA PHE A 27 -8.66 -2.81 -10.41
C PHE A 27 -8.03 -4.21 -10.43
N SER A 28 -7.37 -4.63 -9.35
CA SER A 28 -6.79 -5.99 -9.27
C SER A 28 -7.86 -7.08 -9.40
N MET A 29 -9.03 -6.86 -8.77
CA MET A 29 -10.17 -7.78 -8.85
C MET A 29 -10.82 -7.82 -10.23
N ALA A 30 -10.85 -6.67 -10.93
CA ALA A 30 -11.42 -6.54 -12.28
C ALA A 30 -10.46 -6.95 -13.40
N SER A 31 -9.14 -6.93 -13.16
CA SER A 31 -8.11 -7.24 -14.16
C SER A 31 -8.33 -8.57 -14.90
N PRO A 32 -8.71 -9.69 -14.26
CA PRO A 32 -9.03 -10.92 -14.97
C PRO A 32 -10.15 -10.74 -16.02
N GLY A 33 -11.26 -10.12 -15.64
CA GLY A 33 -12.40 -9.88 -16.54
C GLY A 33 -12.09 -8.85 -17.64
N LEU A 34 -11.27 -7.83 -17.33
CA LEU A 34 -10.80 -6.86 -18.33
C LEU A 34 -9.93 -7.51 -19.39
N LYS A 35 -9.12 -8.51 -19.02
CA LYS A 35 -8.32 -9.30 -19.95
C LYS A 35 -9.18 -10.24 -20.79
N GLU A 36 -10.11 -10.95 -20.16
CA GLU A 36 -11.02 -11.86 -20.85
C GLU A 36 -11.89 -11.12 -21.88
N SER A 37 -12.30 -9.89 -21.57
CA SER A 37 -13.05 -9.01 -22.48
C SER A 37 -12.18 -8.29 -23.52
N PHE A 38 -10.88 -8.61 -23.61
CA PHE A 38 -9.90 -7.98 -24.49
C PHE A 38 -9.78 -6.44 -24.36
N VAL A 39 -10.20 -5.88 -23.21
CA VAL A 39 -10.05 -4.45 -22.92
C VAL A 39 -8.60 -4.12 -22.59
N LEU A 40 -7.90 -5.03 -21.91
CA LEU A 40 -6.51 -4.87 -21.51
C LEU A 40 -5.66 -6.13 -21.77
N THR A 41 -4.39 -5.93 -22.14
CA THR A 41 -3.38 -7.00 -22.13
C THR A 41 -2.73 -7.14 -20.74
N GLN A 42 -1.96 -8.21 -20.52
CA GLN A 42 -1.28 -8.44 -19.24
C GLN A 42 -0.17 -7.42 -18.99
N GLU A 43 0.61 -7.09 -20.02
CA GLU A 43 1.53 -5.96 -20.02
C GLU A 43 0.84 -4.63 -19.67
N GLN A 44 -0.33 -4.35 -20.24
CA GLN A 44 -1.09 -3.12 -19.94
C GLN A 44 -1.57 -3.06 -18.49
N VAL A 45 -1.99 -4.18 -17.89
CA VAL A 45 -2.29 -4.26 -16.46
C VAL A 45 -1.05 -3.89 -15.62
N GLY A 46 0.12 -4.39 -16.02
CA GLY A 46 1.39 -4.03 -15.38
C GLY A 46 1.74 -2.54 -15.51
N MET A 47 1.50 -1.95 -16.68
CA MET A 47 1.69 -0.50 -16.92
C MET A 47 0.75 0.35 -16.06
N ILE A 48 -0.53 -0.01 -15.98
CA ILE A 48 -1.52 0.70 -15.16
C ILE A 48 -1.15 0.60 -13.67
N GLY A 49 -0.75 -0.58 -13.21
CA GLY A 49 -0.23 -0.77 -11.85
C GLY A 49 1.01 0.08 -11.56
N SER A 50 1.93 0.17 -12.51
CA SER A 50 3.14 0.98 -12.37
C SER A 50 2.85 2.48 -12.29
N VAL A 51 2.01 2.99 -13.22
CA VAL A 51 1.58 4.38 -13.21
C VAL A 51 0.94 4.73 -11.87
N PHE A 52 0.13 3.83 -11.31
CA PHE A 52 -0.45 4.04 -9.99
C PHE A 52 0.62 4.27 -8.93
N PHE A 53 1.63 3.40 -8.85
CA PHE A 53 2.66 3.51 -7.82
C PHE A 53 3.61 4.69 -8.03
N VAL A 54 4.03 5.01 -9.27
CA VAL A 54 4.87 6.19 -9.55
C VAL A 54 4.14 7.48 -9.19
N VAL A 55 2.91 7.63 -9.69
CA VAL A 55 2.12 8.85 -9.46
C VAL A 55 1.78 8.99 -7.99
N TYR A 56 1.49 7.90 -7.29
CA TYR A 56 1.26 7.92 -5.85
C TYR A 56 2.53 8.31 -5.07
N ALA A 57 3.72 7.80 -5.46
CA ALA A 57 4.99 8.13 -4.83
C ALA A 57 5.32 9.63 -4.98
N LEU A 58 5.21 10.17 -6.19
CA LEU A 58 5.42 11.59 -6.46
C LEU A 58 4.37 12.45 -5.75
N GLY A 59 3.11 12.00 -5.78
CA GLY A 59 2.00 12.63 -5.09
C GLY A 59 2.23 12.73 -3.59
N ARG A 60 2.78 11.70 -2.94
CA ARG A 60 3.12 11.74 -1.50
C ARG A 60 4.13 12.83 -1.17
N VAL A 61 5.16 13.02 -2.01
CA VAL A 61 6.17 14.07 -1.81
C VAL A 61 5.54 15.47 -1.95
N VAL A 62 4.79 15.68 -3.04
CA VAL A 62 4.14 16.97 -3.33
C VAL A 62 3.07 17.30 -2.29
N ASN A 63 2.18 16.35 -2.01
CA ASN A 63 1.06 16.53 -1.09
C ASN A 63 1.50 16.55 0.39
N GLY A 64 2.67 15.99 0.72
CA GLY A 64 3.29 16.22 2.03
C GLY A 64 3.56 17.71 2.26
N TYR A 65 4.23 18.36 1.30
CA TYR A 65 4.55 19.79 1.38
C TYR A 65 3.30 20.70 1.30
N ILE A 66 2.33 20.37 0.45
CA ILE A 66 1.06 21.11 0.36
C ILE A 66 0.25 20.92 1.64
N GLY A 67 0.28 19.71 2.22
CA GLY A 67 -0.49 19.32 3.38
C GLY A 67 -0.11 20.00 4.68
N ASP A 68 1.00 20.72 4.73
CA ASP A 68 1.34 21.60 5.85
C ASP A 68 0.61 22.96 5.76
N ARG A 69 0.31 23.42 4.54
CA ARG A 69 -0.27 24.75 4.26
C ARG A 69 -1.78 24.74 4.03
N VAL A 70 -2.29 23.65 3.45
CA VAL A 70 -3.71 23.51 3.13
C VAL A 70 -4.44 22.82 4.28
N SER A 71 -5.71 23.19 4.48
CA SER A 71 -6.54 22.56 5.51
C SER A 71 -6.75 21.07 5.18
N PRO A 72 -6.60 20.14 6.15
CA PRO A 72 -6.72 18.70 5.91
C PRO A 72 -8.03 18.25 5.28
N TRP A 73 -9.14 18.89 5.65
CA TRP A 73 -10.46 18.54 5.10
C TRP A 73 -10.53 18.77 3.59
N ILE A 74 -9.89 19.84 3.07
CA ILE A 74 -9.88 20.18 1.64
C ILE A 74 -9.14 19.08 0.87
N MET A 75 -7.96 18.69 1.38
CA MET A 75 -7.16 17.64 0.76
C MET A 75 -7.86 16.29 0.79
N MET A 76 -8.51 15.95 1.91
CA MET A 76 -9.28 14.71 2.01
C MET A 76 -10.47 14.71 1.05
N SER A 77 -11.26 15.79 0.99
CA SER A 77 -12.42 15.87 0.11
C SER A 77 -12.01 15.89 -1.37
N LEU A 78 -10.99 16.65 -1.74
CA LEU A 78 -10.49 16.65 -3.13
C LEU A 78 -9.93 15.29 -3.53
N GLY A 79 -9.16 14.66 -2.65
CA GLY A 79 -8.64 13.30 -2.88
C GLY A 79 -9.76 12.28 -3.09
N LEU A 80 -10.80 12.29 -2.26
CA LEU A 80 -11.96 11.40 -2.42
C LEU A 80 -12.78 11.73 -3.67
N LEU A 81 -12.97 13.01 -3.98
CA LEU A 81 -13.72 13.46 -5.16
C LEU A 81 -13.04 12.99 -6.45
N ILE A 82 -11.73 13.27 -6.60
CA ILE A 82 -10.98 12.91 -7.80
C ILE A 82 -10.89 11.38 -7.91
N ALA A 83 -10.57 10.66 -6.83
CA ALA A 83 -10.52 9.20 -6.83
C ALA A 83 -11.89 8.58 -7.18
N GLY A 84 -12.97 9.11 -6.61
CA GLY A 84 -14.34 8.66 -6.88
C GLY A 84 -14.76 8.91 -8.32
N ALA A 85 -14.53 10.12 -8.84
CA ALA A 85 -14.82 10.47 -10.22
C ALA A 85 -14.00 9.63 -11.21
N SER A 86 -12.71 9.43 -10.96
CA SER A 86 -11.86 8.56 -11.78
C SER A 86 -12.41 7.13 -11.84
N ASN A 87 -12.81 6.56 -10.70
CA ASN A 87 -13.39 5.21 -10.68
C ASN A 87 -14.73 5.14 -11.42
N LEU A 88 -15.63 6.12 -11.23
CA LEU A 88 -16.89 6.17 -12.00
C LEU A 88 -16.64 6.21 -13.51
N LEU A 89 -15.68 7.03 -13.95
CA LEU A 89 -15.34 7.16 -15.37
C LEU A 89 -14.70 5.90 -15.95
N ILE A 90 -13.88 5.18 -15.17
CA ILE A 90 -13.34 3.86 -15.59
C ILE A 90 -14.46 2.82 -15.71
N GLY A 91 -15.56 2.98 -14.99
CA GLY A 91 -16.75 2.12 -15.10
C GLY A 91 -17.37 2.07 -16.50
N PHE A 92 -17.15 3.09 -17.33
CA PHE A 92 -17.55 3.09 -18.74
C PHE A 92 -16.59 2.31 -19.65
N LEU A 93 -15.57 1.65 -19.07
CA LEU A 93 -14.58 0.84 -19.75
C LEU A 93 -13.93 1.56 -20.96
N PRO A 94 -13.34 2.76 -20.76
CA PRO A 94 -12.63 3.46 -21.83
C PRO A 94 -11.44 2.62 -22.34
N PRO A 95 -10.88 2.93 -23.51
CA PRO A 95 -9.69 2.25 -24.01
C PRO A 95 -8.51 2.44 -23.05
N PHE A 96 -7.46 1.62 -23.22
CA PHE A 96 -6.25 1.58 -22.39
C PHE A 96 -5.75 2.95 -21.92
N ILE A 97 -5.57 3.92 -22.84
CA ILE A 97 -5.07 5.26 -22.51
C ILE A 97 -6.02 6.01 -21.56
N GLY A 98 -7.34 5.86 -21.74
CA GLY A 98 -8.32 6.43 -20.82
C GLY A 98 -8.23 5.84 -19.42
N ILE A 99 -8.10 4.52 -19.31
CA ILE A 99 -7.90 3.84 -18.02
C ILE A 99 -6.58 4.28 -17.38
N LEU A 100 -5.50 4.35 -18.16
CA LEU A 100 -4.17 4.75 -17.69
C LEU A 100 -4.18 6.15 -17.06
N LEU A 101 -4.79 7.13 -17.73
CA LEU A 101 -4.88 8.51 -17.25
C LEU A 101 -5.78 8.61 -16.02
N LEU A 102 -6.97 7.99 -16.06
CA LEU A 102 -7.91 8.02 -14.93
C LEU A 102 -7.34 7.30 -13.69
N TRP A 103 -6.65 6.17 -13.88
CA TRP A 103 -6.02 5.44 -12.79
C TRP A 103 -4.80 6.18 -12.22
N GLY A 104 -4.05 6.91 -13.06
CA GLY A 104 -3.04 7.86 -12.62
C GLY A 104 -3.63 9.00 -11.78
N SER A 105 -4.74 9.60 -12.21
CA SER A 105 -5.46 10.61 -11.41
C SER A 105 -5.95 10.05 -10.07
N ASN A 106 -6.50 8.82 -10.07
CA ASN A 106 -6.87 8.10 -8.86
C ASN A 106 -5.66 7.94 -7.91
N ALA A 107 -4.50 7.52 -8.42
CA ALA A 107 -3.27 7.41 -7.62
C ALA A 107 -2.84 8.72 -6.98
N TYR A 108 -2.80 9.81 -7.74
CA TYR A 108 -2.44 11.12 -7.21
C TYR A 108 -3.40 11.55 -6.09
N ALA A 109 -4.70 11.39 -6.32
CA ALA A 109 -5.75 11.74 -5.39
C ALA A 109 -5.64 10.95 -4.07
N GLN A 110 -5.39 9.64 -4.15
CA GLN A 110 -5.23 8.80 -2.96
C GLN A 110 -3.99 9.15 -2.13
N SER A 111 -2.96 9.76 -2.72
CA SER A 111 -1.77 10.18 -1.99
C SER A 111 -2.03 11.33 -0.99
N MET A 112 -3.12 12.08 -1.15
CA MET A 112 -3.49 13.24 -0.31
C MET A 112 -4.02 12.86 1.06
N LEU A 113 -4.54 11.65 1.25
CA LEU A 113 -5.41 11.36 2.40
C LEU A 113 -4.65 11.07 3.69
N TRP A 114 -3.61 10.22 3.65
CA TRP A 114 -3.00 9.73 4.88
C TRP A 114 -2.40 10.86 5.74
N SER A 115 -1.65 11.78 5.14
CA SER A 115 -1.06 12.93 5.84
C SER A 115 -2.12 13.87 6.41
N SER A 116 -3.18 14.13 5.62
CA SER A 116 -4.31 14.95 6.05
C SER A 116 -5.08 14.31 7.20
N LEU A 117 -5.25 12.99 7.13
CA LEU A 117 -5.94 12.21 8.16
C LEU A 117 -5.13 12.14 9.45
N THR A 118 -3.82 11.88 9.38
CA THR A 118 -2.97 11.85 10.57
C THR A 118 -2.95 13.22 11.26
N ARG A 119 -2.88 14.30 10.47
CA ARG A 119 -3.00 15.68 10.97
C ARG A 119 -4.35 15.96 11.62
N THR A 120 -5.44 15.46 11.02
CA THR A 120 -6.78 15.59 11.63
C THR A 120 -6.85 14.87 12.98
N VAL A 121 -6.32 13.65 13.08
CA VAL A 121 -6.32 12.86 14.32
C VAL A 121 -5.51 13.54 15.42
N SER A 122 -4.35 14.14 15.10
CA SER A 122 -3.52 14.85 16.07
C SER A 122 -4.15 16.15 16.58
N GLU A 123 -5.06 16.76 15.81
CA GLU A 123 -5.73 18.02 16.19
C GLU A 123 -6.99 17.76 17.06
N ILE A 124 -7.64 16.60 16.89
CA ILE A 124 -8.88 16.27 17.62
C ILE A 124 -8.65 15.52 18.94
N TYR A 125 -7.46 14.97 19.16
CA TYR A 125 -7.09 14.20 20.36
C TYR A 125 -5.76 14.67 20.96
N GLU A 126 -5.66 14.61 22.30
CA GLU A 126 -4.40 14.77 23.01
C GLU A 126 -3.40 13.66 22.65
N TYR A 127 -2.10 13.94 22.81
CA TYR A 127 -0.99 13.10 22.32
C TYR A 127 -1.13 11.59 22.63
N GLU A 128 -1.35 11.21 23.89
CA GLU A 128 -1.48 9.79 24.28
C GLU A 128 -2.69 9.11 23.64
N LYS A 129 -3.81 9.81 23.58
CA LYS A 129 -5.02 9.29 22.92
C LYS A 129 -4.85 9.25 21.41
N ALA A 130 -4.21 10.25 20.80
CA ALA A 130 -3.91 10.30 19.37
C ALA A 130 -3.06 9.10 18.95
N LYS A 131 -2.05 8.72 19.75
CA LYS A 131 -1.23 7.52 19.51
C LYS A 131 -2.08 6.24 19.49
N LYS A 132 -2.98 6.07 20.46
CA LYS A 132 -3.94 4.94 20.49
C LYS A 132 -4.88 4.94 19.28
N MET A 133 -5.44 6.10 18.94
CA MET A 133 -6.36 6.25 17.80
C MET A 133 -5.67 6.01 16.46
N MET A 134 -4.39 6.41 16.32
CA MET A 134 -3.58 6.09 15.15
C MET A 134 -3.31 4.59 15.02
N SER A 135 -3.17 3.86 16.13
CA SER A 135 -3.09 2.40 16.10
C SER A 135 -4.36 1.76 15.52
N TYR A 136 -5.55 2.24 15.94
CA TYR A 136 -6.80 1.81 15.31
C TYR A 136 -6.86 2.22 13.85
N MET A 137 -6.43 3.43 13.50
CA MET A 137 -6.41 3.91 12.12
C MET A 137 -5.61 2.99 11.19
N ILE A 138 -4.50 2.40 11.64
CA ILE A 138 -3.70 1.47 10.82
C ILE A 138 -4.52 0.22 10.42
N SER A 139 -5.47 -0.23 11.26
CA SER A 139 -6.32 -1.38 10.93
C SER A 139 -7.28 -1.14 9.75
N SER A 140 -7.59 0.13 9.45
CA SER A 140 -8.47 0.51 8.33
C SER A 140 -7.94 0.03 6.97
N VAL A 141 -6.62 -0.14 6.83
CA VAL A 141 -5.96 -0.70 5.64
C VAL A 141 -6.39 -2.13 5.39
N ALA A 142 -6.31 -2.98 6.42
CA ALA A 142 -6.68 -4.38 6.32
C ALA A 142 -8.19 -4.53 6.16
N ALA A 143 -8.97 -3.76 6.92
CA ALA A 143 -10.43 -3.71 6.76
C ALA A 143 -10.81 -3.31 5.32
N GLY A 144 -10.13 -2.30 4.77
CA GLY A 144 -10.34 -1.83 3.40
C GLY A 144 -9.99 -2.89 2.37
N ASN A 145 -8.86 -3.60 2.53
CA ASN A 145 -8.48 -4.68 1.61
C ASN A 145 -9.48 -5.84 1.62
N ILE A 146 -9.91 -6.29 2.82
CA ILE A 146 -10.87 -7.38 2.97
C ILE A 146 -12.23 -6.98 2.37
N LEU A 147 -12.73 -5.78 2.71
CA LEU A 147 -13.97 -5.27 2.15
C LEU A 147 -13.87 -5.11 0.64
N ALA A 148 -12.74 -4.65 0.11
CA ALA A 148 -12.55 -4.52 -1.32
C ALA A 148 -12.65 -5.86 -2.04
N ILE A 149 -12.02 -6.91 -1.53
CA ILE A 149 -12.12 -8.26 -2.10
C ILE A 149 -13.58 -8.72 -2.10
N LEU A 150 -14.25 -8.67 -0.95
CA LEU A 150 -15.64 -9.15 -0.81
C LEU A 150 -16.62 -8.35 -1.68
N VAL A 151 -16.55 -7.02 -1.61
CA VAL A 151 -17.44 -6.11 -2.36
C VAL A 151 -17.19 -6.24 -3.85
N CYS A 152 -15.94 -6.23 -4.31
CA CYS A 152 -15.64 -6.29 -5.74
C CYS A 152 -15.97 -7.67 -6.32
N THR A 153 -15.64 -8.77 -5.64
CA THR A 153 -16.02 -10.12 -6.09
C THR A 153 -17.54 -10.25 -6.22
N GLY A 154 -18.30 -9.85 -5.20
CA GLY A 154 -19.76 -9.94 -5.23
C GLY A 154 -20.40 -9.08 -6.32
N ILE A 155 -19.87 -7.88 -6.56
CA ILE A 155 -20.37 -6.97 -7.60
C ILE A 155 -20.04 -7.50 -8.99
N ILE A 156 -18.80 -7.97 -9.22
CA ILE A 156 -18.40 -8.51 -10.52
C ILE A 156 -19.27 -9.73 -10.88
N GLY A 157 -19.54 -10.62 -9.93
CA GLY A 157 -20.36 -11.80 -10.16
C GLY A 157 -21.85 -11.52 -10.43
N SER A 158 -22.39 -10.40 -9.93
CA SER A 158 -23.84 -10.11 -10.01
C SER A 158 -24.23 -8.97 -10.97
N LEU A 159 -23.44 -7.91 -11.02
CA LEU A 159 -23.74 -6.68 -11.79
C LEU A 159 -22.80 -6.50 -12.98
N GLY A 160 -21.71 -7.26 -13.03
CA GLY A 160 -20.73 -7.23 -14.12
C GLY A 160 -19.57 -6.25 -13.90
N LEU A 161 -18.66 -6.23 -14.88
CA LEU A 161 -17.33 -5.64 -14.76
C LEU A 161 -17.35 -4.11 -14.58
N SER A 162 -18.23 -3.40 -15.27
CA SER A 162 -18.37 -1.93 -15.14
C SER A 162 -18.67 -1.51 -13.71
N PHE A 163 -19.52 -2.26 -13.01
CA PHE A 163 -19.92 -1.93 -11.65
C PHE A 163 -18.81 -2.13 -10.62
N ALA A 164 -17.78 -2.92 -10.94
CA ALA A 164 -16.56 -3.05 -10.15
C ALA A 164 -15.82 -1.70 -9.98
N PHE A 165 -16.07 -0.72 -10.85
CA PHE A 165 -15.52 0.62 -10.74
C PHE A 165 -16.58 1.65 -10.35
N ILE A 166 -17.82 1.52 -10.85
CA ILE A 166 -18.91 2.46 -10.53
C ILE A 166 -19.23 2.46 -9.04
N VAL A 167 -19.38 1.28 -8.42
CA VAL A 167 -19.78 1.19 -7.01
C VAL A 167 -18.68 1.70 -6.07
N PRO A 168 -17.39 1.29 -6.21
CA PRO A 168 -16.33 1.91 -5.42
C PRO A 168 -16.25 3.43 -5.63
N GLY A 169 -16.42 3.91 -6.87
CA GLY A 169 -16.48 5.34 -7.18
C GLY A 169 -17.58 6.06 -6.40
N ALA A 170 -18.80 5.51 -6.39
CA ALA A 170 -19.92 6.05 -5.63
C ALA A 170 -19.66 6.05 -4.11
N ILE A 171 -19.10 4.97 -3.57
CA ILE A 171 -18.73 4.87 -2.15
C ILE A 171 -17.74 5.98 -1.78
N LEU A 172 -16.72 6.23 -2.61
CA LEU A 172 -15.75 7.30 -2.38
C LEU A 172 -16.41 8.69 -2.37
N LEU A 173 -17.37 8.94 -3.25
CA LEU A 173 -18.11 10.21 -3.28
C LEU A 173 -19.02 10.38 -2.04
N VAL A 174 -19.63 9.31 -1.55
CA VAL A 174 -20.40 9.35 -0.29
C VAL A 174 -19.49 9.73 0.88
N PHE A 175 -18.28 9.15 0.97
CA PHE A 175 -17.32 9.53 2.00
C PHE A 175 -16.72 10.92 1.78
N CYS A 176 -16.60 11.40 0.53
CA CYS A 176 -16.26 12.80 0.25
C CYS A 176 -17.27 13.74 0.90
N LEU A 177 -18.57 13.50 0.71
CA LEU A 177 -19.63 14.28 1.34
C LEU A 177 -19.57 14.17 2.88
N ALA A 178 -19.36 12.96 3.42
CA ALA A 178 -19.22 12.77 4.87
C ALA A 178 -18.05 13.57 5.45
N VAL A 179 -16.91 13.62 4.76
CA VAL A 179 -15.74 14.43 5.15
C VAL A 179 -16.06 15.93 5.09
N LEU A 180 -16.72 16.40 4.02
CA LEU A 180 -17.14 17.80 3.87
C LEU A 180 -18.10 18.24 4.98
N LEU A 181 -19.01 17.38 5.42
CA LEU A 181 -20.00 17.71 6.45
C LEU A 181 -19.42 17.67 7.87
N THR A 182 -18.39 16.86 8.12
CA THR A 182 -17.89 16.60 9.47
C THR A 182 -16.51 17.21 9.74
N VAL A 183 -15.52 16.92 8.88
CA VAL A 183 -14.10 17.27 9.09
C VAL A 183 -13.82 18.75 8.78
N SER A 184 -14.62 19.38 7.90
CA SER A 184 -14.53 20.82 7.59
C SER A 184 -14.61 21.74 8.81
N ARG A 185 -15.16 21.23 9.92
CA ARG A 185 -15.33 21.97 11.18
C ARG A 185 -14.09 21.95 12.07
N VAL A 186 -13.05 21.19 11.71
CA VAL A 186 -11.79 21.09 12.45
C VAL A 186 -10.87 22.24 12.03
N LYS A 187 -10.49 23.10 12.99
CA LYS A 187 -9.48 24.13 12.77
C LYS A 187 -8.09 23.52 12.98
N CYS A 188 -7.24 23.55 11.96
CA CYS A 188 -5.88 23.04 12.05
C CYS A 188 -4.88 24.20 12.18
N LYS A 189 -3.88 24.05 13.04
CA LYS A 189 -2.81 25.04 13.20
C LYS A 189 -1.77 24.85 12.10
N PRO A 190 -1.22 25.93 11.51
CA PRO A 190 -0.13 25.80 10.54
C PRO A 190 1.09 25.15 11.20
N VAL A 191 1.71 24.22 10.48
CA VAL A 191 2.90 23.50 10.96
C VAL A 191 4.13 24.40 10.76
N GLN A 192 4.86 24.72 11.83
CA GLN A 192 6.16 25.37 11.72
C GLN A 192 7.23 24.32 11.39
N SER A 193 7.94 24.51 10.27
CA SER A 193 8.98 23.61 9.79
C SER A 193 10.35 24.28 9.98
N ASN A 194 11.13 23.81 10.95
CA ASN A 194 12.59 23.98 10.98
C ASN A 194 13.21 22.64 10.59
N HIS A 195 13.50 22.44 9.31
CA HIS A 195 14.04 21.18 8.78
C HIS A 195 15.34 21.40 8.00
N LEU A 196 16.19 20.37 7.98
CA LEU A 196 17.33 20.34 7.07
C LEU A 196 16.84 20.24 5.61
N PRO A 197 17.58 20.82 4.65
CA PRO A 197 17.24 20.70 3.24
C PRO A 197 17.33 19.23 2.77
N MET A 198 16.36 18.79 1.96
CA MET A 198 16.27 17.41 1.45
C MET A 198 17.55 16.88 0.80
N LYS A 199 18.31 17.77 0.14
CA LYS A 199 19.58 17.41 -0.52
C LYS A 199 20.61 16.84 0.45
N GLU A 200 20.60 17.28 1.70
CA GLU A 200 21.53 16.77 2.72
C GLU A 200 21.09 15.40 3.24
N LEU A 201 19.79 15.22 3.46
CA LEU A 201 19.22 13.95 3.90
C LEU A 201 19.44 12.83 2.89
N VAL A 202 19.25 13.10 1.59
CA VAL A 202 19.48 12.10 0.55
C VAL A 202 20.93 11.61 0.53
N LYS A 203 21.90 12.45 0.93
CA LYS A 203 23.32 12.06 0.98
C LYS A 203 23.70 11.24 2.22
N ASP A 204 22.79 11.08 3.20
CA ASP A 204 23.08 10.34 4.43
C ASP A 204 23.38 8.86 4.13
N LYS A 205 24.53 8.39 4.60
CA LYS A 205 24.99 7.00 4.40
C LYS A 205 24.03 5.96 4.98
N ARG A 206 23.27 6.31 6.02
CA ARG A 206 22.23 5.45 6.62
C ARG A 206 21.07 5.27 5.66
N ILE A 207 20.60 6.32 5.00
CA ILE A 207 19.53 6.26 4.00
C ILE A 207 19.97 5.38 2.81
N HIS A 208 21.16 5.65 2.27
CA HIS A 208 21.72 4.82 1.19
C HIS A 208 21.89 3.34 1.60
N SER A 209 22.04 3.05 2.90
CA SER A 209 22.19 1.68 3.38
C SER A 209 20.94 0.81 3.30
N VAL A 210 19.77 1.44 3.38
CA VAL A 210 18.48 0.75 3.39
C VAL A 210 17.67 1.03 2.13
N ALA A 211 18.05 2.02 1.32
CA ALA A 211 17.35 2.41 0.10
C ALA A 211 17.02 1.23 -0.83
N LEU A 212 18.03 0.41 -1.19
CA LEU A 212 17.82 -0.72 -2.10
C LEU A 212 16.98 -1.86 -1.47
N PRO A 213 17.22 -2.30 -0.21
CA PRO A 213 16.30 -3.19 0.50
C PRO A 213 14.87 -2.66 0.60
N THR A 214 14.66 -1.37 0.85
CA THR A 214 13.33 -0.74 0.89
C THR A 214 12.65 -0.78 -0.48
N LEU A 215 13.41 -0.57 -1.56
CA LEU A 215 12.91 -0.70 -2.93
C LEU A 215 12.44 -2.14 -3.20
N PHE A 216 13.26 -3.15 -2.89
CA PHE A 216 12.89 -4.55 -3.09
C PHE A 216 11.73 -5.00 -2.20
N HIS A 217 11.66 -4.49 -0.97
CA HIS A 217 10.50 -4.67 -0.10
C HIS A 217 9.21 -4.17 -0.76
N GLY A 218 9.22 -2.95 -1.30
CA GLY A 218 8.06 -2.40 -2.00
C GLY A 218 7.71 -3.16 -3.27
N MET A 219 8.71 -3.61 -4.03
CA MET A 219 8.55 -4.46 -5.22
C MET A 219 7.77 -5.74 -4.91
N ILE A 220 8.00 -6.38 -3.75
CA ILE A 220 7.26 -7.58 -3.35
C ILE A 220 5.87 -7.20 -2.81
N LYS A 221 5.81 -6.32 -1.80
CA LYS A 221 4.62 -6.06 -0.99
C LYS A 221 3.41 -5.62 -1.83
N ASP A 222 3.61 -4.60 -2.66
CA ASP A 222 2.51 -3.95 -3.38
C ASP A 222 2.11 -4.78 -4.62
N ASN A 223 3.03 -5.55 -5.21
CA ASN A 223 2.74 -6.42 -6.34
C ASN A 223 2.00 -7.71 -5.95
N ILE A 224 2.16 -8.25 -4.74
CA ILE A 224 1.29 -9.33 -4.26
C ILE A 224 -0.18 -8.89 -4.35
N SER A 225 -0.48 -7.65 -3.91
CA SER A 225 -1.86 -7.15 -3.91
C SER A 225 -2.41 -6.92 -5.32
N LEU A 226 -1.55 -6.60 -6.29
CA LEU A 226 -1.96 -6.37 -7.68
C LEU A 226 -2.16 -7.68 -8.45
N TRP A 227 -1.25 -8.66 -8.26
CA TRP A 227 -1.16 -9.86 -9.09
C TRP A 227 -1.82 -11.10 -8.47
N MET A 228 -2.15 -11.11 -7.18
CA MET A 228 -2.68 -12.30 -6.50
C MET A 228 -3.93 -12.88 -7.17
N THR A 229 -4.89 -12.05 -7.58
CA THR A 229 -6.13 -12.52 -8.22
C THR A 229 -5.84 -13.16 -9.57
N LEU A 230 -5.05 -12.49 -10.41
CA LEU A 230 -4.62 -13.01 -11.71
C LEU A 230 -3.80 -14.30 -11.56
N PHE A 231 -2.93 -14.40 -10.56
CA PHE A 231 -2.17 -15.61 -10.27
C PHE A 231 -3.08 -16.79 -9.96
N PHE A 232 -4.03 -16.63 -9.02
CA PHE A 232 -4.91 -17.74 -8.64
C PHE A 232 -5.79 -18.19 -9.81
N MET A 233 -6.39 -17.25 -10.54
CA MET A 233 -7.25 -17.59 -11.68
C MET A 233 -6.46 -18.27 -12.81
N ALA A 234 -5.30 -17.71 -13.20
CA ALA A 234 -4.53 -18.25 -14.31
C ALA A 234 -3.81 -19.58 -13.98
N GLN A 235 -3.21 -19.71 -12.79
CA GLN A 235 -2.41 -20.89 -12.42
C GLN A 235 -3.28 -22.11 -12.12
N TYR A 236 -4.46 -21.89 -11.52
CA TYR A 236 -5.35 -22.95 -11.05
C TYR A 236 -6.61 -23.12 -11.89
N ASN A 237 -6.83 -22.26 -12.89
CA ASN A 237 -8.02 -22.28 -13.74
C ASN A 237 -9.31 -22.26 -12.93
N ILE A 238 -9.34 -21.37 -11.93
CA ILE A 238 -10.50 -21.14 -11.06
C ILE A 238 -11.08 -19.76 -11.36
N ASP A 239 -12.38 -19.60 -11.10
CA ASP A 239 -13.07 -18.33 -11.30
C ASP A 239 -12.72 -17.30 -10.21
N LEU A 240 -13.25 -16.09 -10.37
CA LEU A 240 -13.00 -14.98 -9.44
C LEU A 240 -13.53 -15.27 -8.04
N GLU A 241 -14.70 -15.91 -7.92
CA GLU A 241 -15.32 -16.22 -6.65
C GLU A 241 -14.52 -17.27 -5.86
N ALA A 242 -14.13 -18.36 -6.52
CA ALA A 242 -13.24 -19.36 -5.95
C ALA A 242 -11.88 -18.77 -5.57
N SER A 243 -11.31 -17.88 -6.40
CA SER A 243 -10.04 -17.19 -6.10
C SER A 243 -10.13 -16.31 -4.85
N ALA A 244 -11.29 -15.69 -4.60
CA ALA A 244 -11.54 -14.80 -3.48
C ALA A 244 -11.29 -15.49 -2.13
N TYR A 245 -11.71 -16.75 -1.98
CA TYR A 245 -11.49 -17.54 -0.76
C TYR A 245 -10.00 -17.68 -0.40
N PHE A 246 -9.14 -17.83 -1.41
CA PHE A 246 -7.70 -17.95 -1.18
C PHE A 246 -7.05 -16.59 -0.89
N ILE A 247 -7.41 -15.54 -1.63
CA ILE A 247 -6.76 -14.23 -1.47
C ILE A 247 -7.17 -13.50 -0.18
N LEU A 248 -8.34 -13.78 0.40
CA LEU A 248 -8.82 -13.13 1.62
C LEU A 248 -7.90 -13.35 2.84
N LEU A 249 -7.23 -14.50 2.91
CA LEU A 249 -6.33 -14.81 4.02
C LEU A 249 -5.07 -13.93 4.01
N ILE A 250 -4.62 -13.51 2.82
CA ILE A 250 -3.37 -12.76 2.62
C ILE A 250 -3.37 -11.44 3.42
N PRO A 251 -4.34 -10.51 3.27
CA PRO A 251 -4.36 -9.26 4.03
C PRO A 251 -4.61 -9.48 5.53
N VAL A 252 -5.34 -10.53 5.92
CA VAL A 252 -5.58 -10.88 7.33
C VAL A 252 -4.26 -11.27 8.01
N VAL A 253 -3.50 -12.16 7.39
CA VAL A 253 -2.19 -12.59 7.89
C VAL A 253 -1.17 -11.45 7.84
N GLY A 254 -1.25 -10.57 6.84
CA GLY A 254 -0.47 -9.32 6.80
C GLY A 254 -0.72 -8.40 7.99
N LEU A 255 -2.00 -8.19 8.34
CA LEU A 255 -2.37 -7.41 9.53
C LEU A 255 -1.82 -8.05 10.79
N ALA A 256 -1.97 -9.37 10.94
CA ALA A 256 -1.42 -10.11 12.08
C ALA A 256 0.10 -9.93 12.18
N GLY A 257 0.83 -10.02 11.06
CA GLY A 257 2.26 -9.75 11.01
C GLY A 257 2.62 -8.34 11.48
N ARG A 258 1.86 -7.32 11.05
CA ARG A 258 2.05 -5.93 11.50
C ARG A 258 1.76 -5.75 13.00
N MET A 259 0.74 -6.43 13.53
CA MET A 259 0.42 -6.39 14.97
C MET A 259 1.44 -7.15 15.81
N ALA A 260 2.07 -8.19 15.26
CA ALA A 260 3.14 -8.94 15.90
C ALA A 260 4.47 -8.16 15.94
N TYR A 261 4.67 -7.18 15.05
CA TYR A 261 5.93 -6.43 14.93
C TYR A 261 6.50 -5.89 16.26
N PRO A 262 5.74 -5.20 17.13
CA PRO A 262 6.27 -4.71 18.40
C PRO A 262 6.79 -5.82 19.33
N PHE A 263 6.15 -7.00 19.31
CA PHE A 263 6.59 -8.15 20.10
C PHE A 263 7.88 -8.76 19.52
N ILE A 264 7.95 -8.83 18.19
CA ILE A 264 9.15 -9.29 17.47
C ILE A 264 10.32 -8.34 17.73
N CYS A 265 10.10 -7.02 17.74
CA CYS A 265 11.15 -6.05 18.10
C CYS A 265 11.73 -6.31 19.48
N ARG A 266 10.88 -6.53 20.49
CA ARG A 266 11.32 -6.87 21.85
C ARG A 266 12.11 -8.18 21.89
N PHE A 267 11.64 -9.21 21.18
CA PHE A 267 12.33 -10.50 21.09
C PHE A 267 13.74 -10.38 20.49
N TYR A 268 13.88 -9.58 19.43
CA TYR A 268 15.17 -9.32 18.78
C TYR A 268 16.06 -8.31 19.53
N LYS A 269 15.62 -7.81 20.70
CA LYS A 269 16.29 -6.76 21.49
C LYS A 269 16.50 -5.48 20.68
N GLU A 270 15.46 -5.04 19.98
CA GLU A 270 15.45 -3.82 19.13
C GLU A 270 16.49 -3.83 17.99
N ARG A 271 16.96 -5.02 17.58
CA ARG A 271 17.87 -5.18 16.44
C ARG A 271 17.11 -5.24 15.12
N GLU A 272 16.59 -4.10 14.69
CA GLU A 272 15.79 -3.89 13.48
C GLU A 272 16.35 -4.55 12.21
N TYR A 273 17.67 -4.42 11.97
CA TYR A 273 18.32 -5.02 10.80
C TYR A 273 18.20 -6.55 10.76
N LYS A 274 18.28 -7.22 11.92
CA LYS A 274 18.10 -8.67 11.99
C LYS A 274 16.67 -9.06 11.67
N ILE A 275 15.69 -8.29 12.16
CA ILE A 275 14.27 -8.52 11.87
C ILE A 275 14.02 -8.44 10.36
N ALA A 276 14.55 -7.41 9.70
CA ALA A 276 14.43 -7.27 8.25
C ALA A 276 15.10 -8.44 7.50
N SER A 277 16.31 -8.83 7.88
CA SER A 277 17.04 -9.97 7.29
C SER A 277 16.23 -11.28 7.40
N HIS A 278 15.70 -11.60 8.59
CA HIS A 278 14.87 -12.80 8.78
C HIS A 278 13.55 -12.72 8.03
N GLY A 279 12.94 -11.54 7.93
CA GLY A 279 11.76 -11.32 7.08
C GLY A 279 12.04 -11.65 5.62
N PHE A 280 13.18 -11.21 5.07
CA PHE A 280 13.57 -11.55 3.71
C PHE A 280 13.91 -13.05 3.55
N LEU A 281 14.49 -13.70 4.56
CA LEU A 281 14.68 -15.15 4.56
C LEU A 281 13.36 -15.92 4.45
N VAL A 282 12.33 -15.49 5.19
CA VAL A 282 10.97 -16.06 5.06
C VAL A 282 10.43 -15.85 3.64
N CYS A 283 10.65 -14.66 3.06
CA CYS A 283 10.25 -14.38 1.67
C CYS A 283 10.95 -15.33 0.68
N ILE A 284 12.24 -15.62 0.86
CA ILE A 284 12.99 -16.55 0.02
C ILE A 284 12.38 -17.95 0.09
N VAL A 285 12.24 -18.52 1.29
CA VAL A 285 11.74 -19.89 1.46
C VAL A 285 10.33 -20.04 0.87
N ALA A 286 9.44 -19.10 1.17
CA ALA A 286 8.07 -19.14 0.66
C ALA A 286 8.01 -18.89 -0.86
N ALA A 287 8.85 -18.03 -1.43
CA ALA A 287 8.92 -17.80 -2.87
C ALA A 287 9.50 -19.00 -3.63
N LEU A 288 10.50 -19.70 -3.06
CA LEU A 288 11.05 -20.93 -3.64
C LEU A 288 10.00 -22.04 -3.73
N LEU A 289 9.14 -22.16 -2.73
CA LEU A 289 8.01 -23.10 -2.74
C LEU A 289 7.02 -22.80 -3.90
N LEU A 290 6.86 -21.53 -4.26
CA LEU A 290 5.97 -21.09 -5.34
C LEU A 290 6.60 -21.20 -6.74
N LEU A 291 7.87 -21.59 -6.88
CA LEU A 291 8.48 -21.83 -8.19
C LEU A 291 7.89 -23.04 -8.89
N ILE A 292 7.48 -24.04 -8.09
CA ILE A 292 6.79 -25.23 -8.56
C ILE A 292 5.29 -25.07 -8.37
N LYS A 293 4.50 -25.75 -9.21
CA LYS A 293 3.04 -25.77 -9.07
C LYS A 293 2.65 -26.58 -7.83
N VAL A 294 2.29 -25.90 -6.76
CA VAL A 294 1.76 -26.48 -5.52
C VAL A 294 0.23 -26.43 -5.50
N PRO A 295 -0.47 -27.13 -4.57
CA PRO A 295 -1.91 -26.97 -4.41
C PRO A 295 -2.32 -25.52 -4.04
N PRO A 296 -3.53 -25.04 -4.40
CA PRO A 296 -3.98 -23.67 -4.14
C PRO A 296 -3.87 -23.25 -2.67
N ILE A 297 -4.18 -24.16 -1.75
CA ILE A 297 -4.09 -23.93 -0.29
C ILE A 297 -2.63 -23.68 0.12
N VAL A 298 -1.69 -24.44 -0.43
CA VAL A 298 -0.26 -24.26 -0.14
C VAL A 298 0.23 -22.93 -0.70
N ALA A 299 -0.20 -22.55 -1.90
CA ALA A 299 0.14 -21.24 -2.48
C ALA A 299 -0.43 -20.08 -1.68
N MET A 300 -1.67 -20.20 -1.19
CA MET A 300 -2.30 -19.23 -0.30
C MET A 300 -1.47 -19.04 0.97
N ILE A 301 -1.06 -20.13 1.62
CA ILE A 301 -0.23 -20.09 2.84
C ILE A 301 1.11 -19.44 2.53
N ALA A 302 1.78 -19.83 1.45
CA ALA A 302 3.07 -19.26 1.05
C ALA A 302 2.97 -17.75 0.79
N LEU A 303 1.98 -17.30 0.01
CA LEU A 303 1.73 -15.87 -0.25
C LEU A 303 1.39 -15.10 1.03
N SER A 304 0.61 -15.71 1.94
CA SER A 304 0.28 -15.11 3.23
C SER A 304 1.52 -14.94 4.10
N LEU A 305 2.43 -15.93 4.11
CA LEU A 305 3.71 -15.84 4.83
C LEU A 305 4.61 -14.75 4.25
N ILE A 306 4.71 -14.65 2.91
CA ILE A 306 5.43 -13.56 2.26
C ILE A 306 4.81 -12.22 2.67
N TYR A 307 3.48 -12.10 2.63
CA TYR A 307 2.77 -10.87 2.95
C TYR A 307 2.91 -10.45 4.43
N ALA A 308 2.93 -11.40 5.36
CA ALA A 308 3.27 -11.14 6.77
C ALA A 308 4.73 -10.68 6.93
N ALA A 309 5.67 -11.34 6.27
CA ALA A 309 7.08 -11.00 6.34
C ALA A 309 7.34 -9.57 5.81
N VAL A 310 6.79 -9.22 4.64
CA VAL A 310 6.88 -7.84 4.13
C VAL A 310 6.12 -6.83 5.00
N SER A 311 5.06 -7.24 5.70
CA SER A 311 4.36 -6.37 6.66
C SER A 311 5.21 -6.06 7.89
N ILE A 312 6.03 -7.01 8.35
CA ILE A 312 7.02 -6.83 9.43
C ILE A 312 8.18 -5.95 8.93
N ILE A 313 8.72 -6.22 7.74
CA ILE A 313 9.78 -5.42 7.11
C ILE A 313 9.34 -3.95 6.94
N ASN A 314 8.07 -3.74 6.60
CA ASN A 314 7.49 -2.39 6.50
C ASN A 314 7.60 -1.64 7.85
N GLY A 315 7.32 -2.31 8.97
CA GLY A 315 7.53 -1.76 10.30
C GLY A 315 8.97 -1.30 10.54
N VAL A 316 9.94 -2.09 10.08
CA VAL A 316 11.37 -1.73 10.18
C VAL A 316 11.70 -0.50 9.33
N PHE A 317 11.46 -0.54 8.02
CA PHE A 317 11.95 0.50 7.11
C PHE A 317 11.12 1.77 7.12
N LEU A 318 9.80 1.68 7.23
CA LEU A 318 8.90 2.84 7.10
C LEU A 318 8.50 3.44 8.45
N SER A 319 8.57 2.66 9.55
CA SER A 319 8.19 3.16 10.88
C SER A 319 9.39 3.36 11.79
N ALA A 320 10.23 2.35 11.98
CA ALA A 320 11.28 2.39 12.98
C ALA A 320 12.54 3.14 12.50
N PHE A 321 12.99 2.90 11.27
CA PHE A 321 14.16 3.56 10.71
C PHE A 321 14.08 5.10 10.72
N PRO A 322 12.96 5.75 10.33
CA PRO A 322 12.85 7.21 10.41
C PRO A 322 12.96 7.78 11.84
N LEU A 323 12.62 7.00 12.89
CA LEU A 323 12.73 7.45 14.28
C LEU A 323 14.18 7.75 14.69
N GLN A 324 15.16 7.14 14.02
CA GLN A 324 16.58 7.41 14.23
C GLN A 324 16.98 8.86 13.88
N PHE A 325 16.09 9.61 13.22
CA PHE A 325 16.26 11.01 12.83
C PHE A 325 15.32 11.95 13.60
N ALA A 326 14.63 11.46 14.64
CA ALA A 326 13.76 12.27 15.48
C ALA A 326 14.54 13.35 16.24
N ALA A 327 15.73 13.03 16.74
CA ALA A 327 16.58 13.99 17.47
C ALA A 327 17.04 15.18 16.62
N THR A 328 17.13 15.02 15.30
CA THR A 328 17.47 16.10 14.36
C THR A 328 16.24 16.78 13.75
N GLY A 329 15.03 16.38 14.15
CA GLY A 329 13.77 16.91 13.63
C GLY A 329 13.44 16.49 12.19
N ASN A 330 14.15 15.51 11.62
CA ASN A 330 14.01 15.14 10.20
C ASN A 330 13.23 13.83 9.97
N GLN A 331 12.60 13.27 11.01
CA GLN A 331 11.85 12.01 10.93
C GLN A 331 10.82 11.98 9.78
N ALA A 332 10.02 13.04 9.63
CA ALA A 332 8.99 13.12 8.59
C ALA A 332 9.60 13.10 7.17
N SER A 333 10.69 13.85 6.97
CA SER A 333 11.44 13.90 5.74
C SER A 333 12.01 12.53 5.36
N VAL A 334 12.64 11.84 6.32
CA VAL A 334 13.20 10.50 6.10
C VAL A 334 12.11 9.48 5.81
N SER A 335 10.97 9.54 6.51
CA SER A 335 9.80 8.70 6.22
C SER A 335 9.32 8.88 4.77
N GLY A 336 9.27 10.12 4.27
CA GLY A 336 8.93 10.41 2.87
C GLY A 336 9.93 9.82 1.86
N ILE A 337 11.24 9.87 2.15
CA ILE A 337 12.27 9.26 1.30
C ILE A 337 12.11 7.73 1.27
N MET A 338 11.84 7.10 2.43
CA MET A 338 11.62 5.66 2.51
C MET A 338 10.35 5.22 1.76
N ASP A 339 9.26 5.99 1.89
CA ASP A 339 8.04 5.78 1.12
C ASP A 339 8.31 5.86 -0.39
N PHE A 340 9.10 6.84 -0.84
CA PHE A 340 9.50 6.97 -2.24
C PHE A 340 10.19 5.70 -2.74
N PHE A 341 11.20 5.18 -2.04
CA PHE A 341 11.86 3.94 -2.44
C PHE A 341 10.90 2.75 -2.46
N ASN A 342 10.01 2.60 -1.47
CA ASN A 342 9.01 1.54 -1.45
C ASN A 342 8.11 1.60 -2.69
N TYR A 343 7.47 2.74 -2.96
CA TYR A 343 6.51 2.83 -4.07
C TYR A 343 7.20 2.86 -5.44
N PHE A 344 8.42 3.38 -5.53
CA PHE A 344 9.21 3.26 -6.75
C PHE A 344 9.54 1.79 -7.05
N GLY A 345 9.91 1.00 -6.03
CA GLY A 345 10.11 -0.44 -6.17
C GLY A 345 8.82 -1.17 -6.57
N ALA A 346 7.68 -0.79 -6.00
CA ALA A 346 6.37 -1.29 -6.41
C ALA A 346 6.11 -1.04 -7.90
N ALA A 347 6.38 0.19 -8.37
CA ALA A 347 6.18 0.59 -9.75
C ALA A 347 7.06 -0.17 -10.74
N VAL A 348 8.36 -0.30 -10.44
CA VAL A 348 9.30 -1.10 -11.24
C VAL A 348 8.84 -2.55 -11.28
N GLY A 349 8.44 -3.10 -10.12
CA GLY A 349 7.87 -4.43 -10.03
C GLY A 349 6.65 -4.63 -10.92
N SER A 350 5.70 -3.69 -10.92
CA SER A 350 4.48 -3.83 -11.73
C SER A 350 4.76 -3.87 -13.24
N LEU A 351 5.72 -3.06 -13.73
CA LEU A 351 6.15 -3.13 -15.13
C LEU A 351 6.82 -4.46 -15.44
N VAL A 352 7.81 -4.84 -14.62
CA VAL A 352 8.59 -6.06 -14.83
C VAL A 352 7.68 -7.28 -14.79
N PHE A 353 6.77 -7.35 -13.81
CA PHE A 353 5.85 -8.47 -13.65
C PHE A 353 4.83 -8.56 -14.76
N GLY A 354 4.33 -7.44 -15.30
CA GLY A 354 3.48 -7.48 -16.50
C GLY A 354 4.14 -8.20 -17.65
N PHE A 355 5.38 -7.82 -17.97
CA PHE A 355 6.17 -8.45 -19.03
C PHE A 355 6.51 -9.92 -18.70
N ILE A 356 7.14 -10.20 -17.56
CA ILE A 356 7.64 -11.57 -17.31
C ILE A 356 6.53 -12.58 -17.08
N THR A 357 5.39 -12.17 -16.52
CA THR A 357 4.28 -13.11 -16.30
C THR A 357 3.53 -13.42 -17.58
N GLU A 358 3.58 -12.54 -18.59
CA GLU A 358 3.01 -12.78 -19.92
C GLU A 358 3.90 -13.75 -20.73
N HIS A 359 5.22 -13.55 -20.71
CA HIS A 359 6.16 -14.35 -21.54
C HIS A 359 6.74 -15.60 -20.85
N PHE A 360 6.92 -15.57 -19.53
CA PHE A 360 7.61 -16.62 -18.75
C PHE A 360 6.76 -17.20 -17.60
N GLY A 361 5.51 -16.76 -17.44
CA GLY A 361 4.59 -17.23 -16.40
C GLY A 361 4.94 -16.78 -14.98
N TYR A 362 4.10 -17.15 -14.01
CA TYR A 362 4.21 -16.67 -12.62
C TYR A 362 5.41 -17.20 -11.83
N SER A 363 5.97 -18.36 -12.19
CA SER A 363 7.19 -18.87 -11.56
C SER A 363 8.36 -17.88 -11.70
N SER A 364 8.43 -17.13 -12.81
CA SER A 364 9.45 -16.09 -13.01
C SER A 364 9.27 -14.88 -12.06
N MET A 365 8.02 -14.55 -11.71
CA MET A 365 7.71 -13.52 -10.70
C MET A 365 8.20 -13.94 -9.33
N PHE A 366 7.91 -15.18 -8.92
CA PHE A 366 8.37 -15.70 -7.63
C PHE A 366 9.89 -15.90 -7.57
N LEU A 367 10.53 -16.26 -8.68
CA LEU A 367 11.99 -16.26 -8.79
C LEU A 367 12.56 -14.86 -8.54
N THR A 368 11.93 -13.84 -9.13
CA THR A 368 12.32 -12.45 -8.88
C THR A 368 12.16 -12.08 -7.40
N TYR A 369 11.07 -12.49 -6.73
CA TYR A 369 10.91 -12.29 -5.28
C TYR A 369 12.03 -12.94 -4.46
N ALA A 370 12.42 -14.17 -4.80
CA ALA A 370 13.52 -14.86 -4.13
C ALA A 370 14.85 -14.12 -4.35
N LEU A 371 15.18 -13.75 -5.59
CA LEU A 371 16.43 -13.07 -5.94
C LEU A 371 16.57 -11.71 -5.24
N VAL A 372 15.55 -10.85 -5.30
CA VAL A 372 15.61 -9.53 -4.65
C VAL A 372 15.67 -9.65 -3.12
N SER A 373 15.07 -10.70 -2.55
CA SER A 373 15.17 -11.00 -1.12
C SER A 373 16.57 -11.47 -0.74
N VAL A 374 17.22 -12.34 -1.54
CA VAL A 374 18.62 -12.76 -1.33
C VAL A 374 19.55 -11.56 -1.37
N ILE A 375 19.41 -10.69 -2.37
CA ILE A 375 20.22 -9.47 -2.48
C ILE A 375 20.03 -8.57 -1.25
N SER A 376 18.79 -8.43 -0.78
CA SER A 376 18.48 -7.65 0.42
C SER A 376 19.15 -8.21 1.67
N VAL A 377 19.11 -9.54 1.89
CA VAL A 377 19.80 -10.21 3.01
C VAL A 377 21.30 -9.95 2.94
N ILE A 378 21.93 -10.13 1.77
CA ILE A 378 23.38 -9.92 1.60
C ILE A 378 23.77 -8.47 1.94
N ILE A 379 22.98 -7.48 1.49
CA ILE A 379 23.25 -6.07 1.76
C ILE A 379 23.15 -5.77 3.26
N ILE A 380 22.11 -6.30 3.92
CA ILE A 380 21.86 -6.08 5.35
C ILE A 380 22.96 -6.74 6.19
N GLU A 381 23.28 -8.01 5.95
CA GLU A 381 24.26 -8.77 6.73
C GLU A 381 25.69 -8.24 6.58
N ARG A 382 26.10 -7.84 5.36
CA ARG A 382 27.42 -7.20 5.14
C ARG A 382 27.62 -5.94 5.98
N LYS A 383 26.54 -5.24 6.34
CA LYS A 383 26.60 -4.03 7.17
C LYS A 383 26.49 -4.31 8.66
N VAL A 384 25.79 -5.37 9.06
CA VAL A 384 25.79 -5.85 10.46
C VAL A 384 27.20 -6.25 10.87
N ILE A 385 27.93 -6.97 10.00
CA ILE A 385 29.32 -7.39 10.25
C ILE A 385 30.26 -6.18 10.39
N LYS A 386 30.09 -5.14 9.58
CA LYS A 386 30.89 -3.89 9.64
C LYS A 386 30.64 -3.00 10.88
N LYS A 387 29.58 -3.25 11.66
CA LYS A 387 29.31 -2.55 12.93
C LYS A 387 29.75 -3.37 14.16
N ALA A 388 30.04 -4.65 13.99
CA ALA A 388 30.44 -5.57 15.06
C ALA A 388 31.97 -5.69 15.18
N ASN A 389 32.69 -5.37 14.10
CA ASN A 389 34.13 -5.07 14.07
C ASN A 389 34.33 -3.57 14.15
#